data_AF-A0A7Z9QM01-F1
#
_entry.id   AF-A0A7Z9QM01-F1
#
_cell.length_a   1.000
_cell.length_b   1.000
_cell.length_c   1.000
_cell.angle_alpha   90.00
_cell.angle_beta   90.00
_cell.angle_gamma   90.00
#
_symmetry.space_group_name_H-M   'P 1'
#
loop_
_entity.id
_entity.type
_entity.pdbx_description
1 polymer ?
#
loop_
_entity_poly.entity_id
_entity_poly.type
_entity_poly.pdbx_seq_one_letter_code
_entity_poly.pdbx_strand_id
1 'polypeptide(L)'
;MERLRAQDPNDWRVATYDAKKAKRTRTGKNRKCSYCDEKGHNRATCSYLKEHMSTTQGKNAIFRAAIYKRFQALGIGVGTIISSDRNMQRVDPDDYESERYRVPQVITQICWDNINFWNKTYTYFDKNAPYLTKPLTKIDVKYSSDADETSAAQYEDGSHWRYDDRYTFFAEVESPVTADAPPAKWFDSVGRAIKALYKKRTKWEGAL
;
A
#
# COMPACT_ATOMS: atom_id res chain seq x y z
N MET A 1 38.22 -9.14 22.54
CA MET A 1 38.75 -10.44 22.05
C MET A 1 40.21 -10.35 21.66
N GLU A 2 40.66 -9.33 20.92
CA GLU A 2 42.07 -9.19 20.55
C GLU A 2 43.02 -9.02 21.75
N ARG A 3 42.61 -8.27 22.78
CA ARG A 3 43.39 -8.16 24.04
C ARG A 3 43.55 -9.50 24.79
N LEU A 4 42.49 -10.32 24.81
CA LEU A 4 42.52 -11.67 25.41
C LEU A 4 43.40 -12.63 24.62
N ARG A 5 43.33 -12.55 23.28
CA ARG A 5 44.15 -13.34 22.36
C ARG A 5 45.65 -13.01 22.47
N ALA A 6 46.01 -11.79 22.88
CA ALA A 6 47.38 -11.36 23.12
C ALA A 6 47.93 -11.80 24.49
N GLN A 7 47.07 -12.02 25.49
CA GLN A 7 47.45 -12.45 26.83
C GLN A 7 47.56 -13.97 26.95
N ASP A 8 46.58 -14.69 26.42
CA ASP A 8 46.59 -16.15 26.36
C ASP A 8 45.97 -16.61 25.03
N PRO A 9 46.80 -16.99 24.05
CA PRO A 9 46.34 -17.48 22.76
C PRO A 9 45.49 -18.75 22.84
N ASN A 10 45.61 -19.54 23.91
CA ASN A 10 44.96 -20.83 24.07
C ASN A 10 43.72 -20.80 24.98
N ASP A 11 43.26 -19.61 25.39
CA ASP A 11 42.05 -19.44 26.18
C ASP A 11 40.82 -19.98 25.41
N TRP A 12 40.04 -20.83 26.10
CA TRP A 12 38.81 -21.44 25.58
C TRP A 12 37.79 -20.43 25.03
N ARG A 13 37.77 -19.19 25.56
CA ARG A 13 36.91 -18.09 25.11
C ARG A 13 37.30 -17.60 23.72
N VAL A 14 38.61 -17.54 23.42
CA VAL A 14 39.15 -17.18 22.11
C VAL A 14 38.76 -18.27 21.09
N ALA A 15 39.00 -19.54 21.42
CA ALA A 15 38.61 -20.67 20.58
C ALA A 15 37.09 -20.68 20.29
N THR A 16 36.26 -20.44 21.31
CA THR A 16 34.80 -20.37 21.16
C THR A 16 34.36 -19.22 20.27
N TYR A 17 34.99 -18.05 20.38
CA TYR A 17 34.70 -16.90 19.53
C TYR A 17 35.09 -17.15 18.08
N ASP A 18 36.25 -17.73 17.82
CA ASP A 18 36.69 -18.08 16.48
C ASP A 18 35.81 -19.17 15.85
N ALA A 19 35.42 -20.18 16.61
CA ALA A 19 34.45 -21.18 16.18
C ALA A 19 33.09 -20.52 15.81
N LYS A 20 32.60 -19.57 16.61
CA LYS A 20 31.40 -18.79 16.31
C LYS A 20 31.57 -17.93 15.06
N LYS A 21 32.72 -17.27 14.88
CA LYS A 21 33.03 -16.45 13.70
C LYS A 21 33.11 -17.31 12.44
N ALA A 22 33.83 -18.43 12.48
CA ALA A 22 33.93 -19.39 11.39
C ALA A 22 32.54 -19.97 11.01
N LYS A 23 31.71 -20.31 12.01
CA LYS A 23 30.33 -20.75 11.79
C LYS A 23 29.51 -19.67 11.08
N ARG A 24 29.57 -18.41 11.54
CA ARG A 24 28.88 -17.27 10.90
C ARG A 24 29.34 -17.08 9.45
N THR A 25 30.64 -17.17 9.18
CA THR A 25 31.20 -17.07 7.82
C THR A 25 30.70 -18.19 6.92
N ARG A 26 30.71 -19.45 7.40
CA ARG A 26 30.21 -20.62 6.64
C ARG A 26 28.72 -20.51 6.36
N THR A 27 27.92 -20.16 7.37
CA THR A 27 26.48 -19.95 7.21
C THR A 27 26.18 -18.76 6.31
N GLY A 28 27.01 -17.70 6.33
CA GLY A 28 26.89 -16.55 5.44
C GLY A 28 27.10 -16.94 3.97
N LYS A 29 28.13 -17.74 3.66
CA LYS A 29 28.40 -18.23 2.30
C LYS A 29 27.28 -19.15 1.78
N ASN A 30 26.75 -20.02 2.63
CA ASN A 30 25.65 -20.94 2.27
C ASN A 30 24.26 -20.33 2.40
N ARG A 31 24.14 -19.07 2.83
CA ARG A 31 22.85 -18.39 2.94
C ARG A 31 22.26 -18.22 1.54
N LYS A 32 21.03 -18.70 1.37
CA LYS A 32 20.20 -18.40 0.21
C LYS A 32 19.44 -17.10 0.45
N CYS A 33 19.45 -16.23 -0.55
CA CYS A 33 18.63 -15.02 -0.56
C CYS A 33 17.17 -15.42 -0.67
N SER A 34 16.31 -14.94 0.23
CA SER A 34 14.89 -15.31 0.20
C SER A 34 14.12 -14.74 -0.98
N TYR A 35 14.72 -13.84 -1.78
CA TYR A 35 14.09 -13.18 -2.92
C TYR A 35 14.37 -13.88 -4.26
N CYS A 36 15.66 -14.07 -4.59
CA CYS A 36 16.12 -14.69 -5.84
C CYS A 36 16.60 -16.14 -5.67
N ASP A 37 16.54 -16.71 -4.46
CA ASP A 37 17.00 -18.06 -4.12
C ASP A 37 18.49 -18.38 -4.37
N GLU A 38 19.29 -17.41 -4.84
CA GLU A 38 20.74 -17.53 -5.02
C GLU A 38 21.53 -17.46 -3.70
N LYS A 39 22.73 -18.04 -3.68
CA LYS A 39 23.62 -18.07 -2.51
C LYS A 39 24.58 -16.87 -2.47
N GLY A 40 25.15 -16.60 -1.30
CA GLY A 40 26.27 -15.66 -1.12
C GLY A 40 25.86 -14.23 -0.78
N HIS A 41 24.56 -13.92 -0.76
CA HIS A 41 24.05 -12.62 -0.36
C HIS A 41 22.77 -12.75 0.47
N ASN A 42 22.35 -11.64 1.09
CA ASN A 42 21.09 -11.57 1.82
C ASN A 42 20.08 -10.71 1.04
N ARG A 43 18.82 -10.72 1.46
CA ARG A 43 17.76 -9.94 0.82
C ARG A 43 18.08 -8.45 0.70
N ALA A 44 18.70 -7.85 1.72
CA ALA A 44 19.04 -6.42 1.73
C ALA A 44 20.12 -6.05 0.70
N THR A 45 21.01 -7.00 0.36
CA THR A 45 22.09 -6.81 -0.62
C THR A 45 21.78 -7.45 -1.98
N CYS A 46 20.57 -7.93 -2.21
CA CYS A 46 20.16 -8.56 -3.47
C CYS A 46 20.09 -7.52 -4.60
N SER A 47 20.81 -7.76 -5.70
CA SER A 47 20.82 -6.90 -6.90
C SER A 47 19.47 -6.91 -7.60
N TYR A 48 18.90 -8.10 -7.85
CA TYR A 48 17.58 -8.25 -8.49
C TYR A 48 16.48 -7.51 -7.74
N LEU A 49 16.51 -7.54 -6.40
CA LEU A 49 15.52 -6.81 -5.59
C LEU A 49 15.61 -5.30 -5.83
N LYS A 50 16.84 -4.76 -5.85
CA LYS A 50 17.08 -3.33 -6.08
C LYS A 50 16.65 -2.92 -7.49
N GLU A 51 16.96 -3.73 -8.49
CA GLU A 51 16.57 -3.51 -9.86
C GLU A 51 15.04 -3.50 -10.02
N HIS A 52 14.35 -4.52 -9.51
CA HIS A 52 12.90 -4.59 -9.58
C HIS A 52 12.23 -3.42 -8.84
N MET A 53 12.74 -3.04 -7.67
CA MET A 53 12.24 -1.85 -6.96
C MET A 53 12.42 -0.57 -7.78
N SER A 54 13.55 -0.41 -8.48
CA SER A 54 13.82 0.73 -9.35
C SER A 54 12.86 0.77 -10.55
N THR A 55 12.63 -0.38 -11.20
CA THR A 55 11.67 -0.49 -12.31
C THR A 55 10.24 -0.17 -11.86
N THR A 56 9.83 -0.68 -10.71
CA THR A 56 8.51 -0.38 -10.11
C THR A 56 8.39 1.09 -9.74
N GLN A 57 9.45 1.72 -9.24
CA GLN A 57 9.47 3.16 -8.94
C GLN A 57 9.22 3.98 -10.21
N GLY A 58 9.92 3.67 -11.31
CA GLY A 58 9.73 4.35 -12.60
C GLY A 58 8.28 4.23 -13.11
N LYS A 59 7.72 3.01 -13.11
CA LYS A 59 6.31 2.77 -13.48
C LYS A 59 5.34 3.57 -12.59
N ASN A 60 5.61 3.61 -11.28
CA ASN A 60 4.74 4.28 -10.33
C ASN A 60 4.78 5.82 -10.48
N ALA A 61 5.95 6.40 -10.79
CA ALA A 61 6.08 7.83 -11.05
C ALA A 61 5.23 8.27 -12.24
N ILE A 62 5.30 7.51 -13.35
CA ILE A 62 4.49 7.75 -14.56
C ILE A 62 3.00 7.67 -14.24
N PHE A 63 2.59 6.62 -13.50
CA PHE A 63 1.20 6.44 -13.09
C PHE A 63 0.70 7.59 -12.21
N ARG A 64 1.47 7.99 -11.19
CA ARG A 64 1.12 9.11 -10.29
C ARG A 64 0.99 10.43 -11.05
N ALA A 65 1.86 10.68 -12.03
CA ALA A 65 1.77 11.86 -12.88
C ALA A 65 0.49 11.86 -13.73
N ALA A 66 0.10 10.72 -14.30
CA ALA A 66 -1.14 10.58 -15.06
C ALA A 66 -2.39 10.79 -14.18
N ILE A 67 -2.41 10.21 -12.99
CA ILE A 67 -3.50 10.40 -12.02
C ILE A 67 -3.60 11.86 -11.57
N TYR A 68 -2.47 12.50 -11.29
CA TYR A 68 -2.48 13.91 -10.87
C TYR A 68 -3.03 14.85 -11.95
N LYS A 69 -2.61 14.67 -13.22
CA LYS A 69 -3.20 15.41 -14.35
C LYS A 69 -4.71 15.22 -14.44
N ARG A 70 -5.19 14.01 -14.14
CA ARG A 70 -6.62 13.71 -14.10
C ARG A 70 -7.34 14.36 -12.93
N PHE A 71 -6.72 14.41 -11.75
CA PHE A 71 -7.27 15.14 -10.59
C PHE A 71 -7.42 16.61 -10.91
N GLN A 72 -6.44 17.23 -11.57
CA GLN A 72 -6.53 18.61 -12.04
C GLN A 72 -7.64 18.80 -13.06
N ALA A 73 -7.76 17.92 -14.05
CA ALA A 73 -8.79 18.01 -15.09
C ALA A 73 -10.22 17.86 -14.55
N LEU A 74 -10.41 17.03 -13.52
CA LEU A 74 -11.72 16.78 -12.90
C LEU A 74 -12.03 17.73 -11.73
N GLY A 75 -11.06 18.51 -11.26
CA GLY A 75 -11.22 19.33 -10.05
C GLY A 75 -11.41 18.48 -8.78
N ILE A 76 -10.59 17.44 -8.63
CA ILE A 76 -10.59 16.57 -7.45
C ILE A 76 -9.57 17.10 -6.46
N GLY A 77 -10.08 17.64 -5.35
CA GLY A 77 -9.33 18.13 -4.20
C GLY A 77 -10.08 17.82 -2.89
N VAL A 78 -9.48 18.17 -1.76
CA VAL A 78 -10.19 18.19 -0.48
C VAL A 78 -11.33 19.21 -0.57
N GLY A 79 -12.53 18.79 -0.19
CA GLY A 79 -13.76 19.58 -0.30
C GLY A 79 -14.59 19.29 -1.57
N THR A 80 -14.07 18.55 -2.54
CA THR A 80 -14.83 18.14 -3.73
C THR A 80 -16.03 17.29 -3.32
N ILE A 81 -17.20 17.57 -3.88
CA ILE A 81 -18.40 16.73 -3.71
C ILE A 81 -18.45 15.75 -4.87
N ILE A 82 -18.57 14.48 -4.52
CA ILE A 82 -18.66 13.37 -5.46
C ILE A 82 -19.93 12.55 -5.20
N SER A 83 -20.51 11.98 -6.25
CA SER A 83 -21.61 11.04 -6.16
C SER A 83 -21.25 9.75 -6.89
N SER A 84 -21.79 8.60 -6.43
CA SER A 84 -21.61 7.34 -7.14
C SER A 84 -22.79 6.41 -6.91
N ASP A 85 -23.09 5.56 -7.89
CA ASP A 85 -24.10 4.50 -7.77
C ASP A 85 -23.76 3.44 -6.71
N ARG A 86 -22.55 3.47 -6.15
CA ARG A 86 -22.15 2.56 -5.07
C ARG A 86 -22.53 3.08 -3.67
N ASN A 87 -22.70 4.38 -3.50
CA ASN A 87 -23.07 4.98 -2.22
C ASN A 87 -24.51 5.50 -2.27
N MET A 88 -25.45 4.56 -2.28
CA MET A 88 -26.88 4.87 -2.23
C MET A 88 -27.45 4.49 -0.87
N GLN A 89 -28.33 5.33 -0.34
CA GLN A 89 -29.13 5.02 0.84
C GLN A 89 -30.55 4.71 0.43
N ARG A 90 -31.23 3.95 1.28
CA ARG A 90 -32.66 3.70 1.16
C ARG A 90 -33.44 4.95 1.55
N VAL A 91 -34.54 5.19 0.86
CA VAL A 91 -35.51 6.22 1.25
C VAL A 91 -36.12 5.88 2.61
N ASP A 92 -36.53 4.64 2.80
CA ASP A 92 -36.99 4.11 4.08
C ASP A 92 -35.94 3.12 4.63
N PRO A 93 -35.28 3.42 5.77
CA PRO A 93 -34.28 2.55 6.36
C PRO A 93 -34.80 1.15 6.73
N ASP A 94 -36.07 1.02 7.09
CA ASP A 94 -36.67 -0.21 7.60
C ASP A 94 -37.28 -1.08 6.49
N ASP A 95 -37.57 -0.48 5.32
CA ASP A 95 -38.05 -1.20 4.14
C ASP A 95 -36.90 -1.62 3.21
N TYR A 96 -36.69 -2.93 3.09
CA TYR A 96 -35.62 -3.49 2.26
C TYR A 96 -35.83 -3.27 0.76
N GLU A 97 -37.08 -3.15 0.31
CA GLU A 97 -37.49 -2.97 -1.08
C GLU A 97 -37.61 -1.51 -1.50
N SER A 98 -37.43 -0.58 -0.54
CA SER A 98 -37.52 0.85 -0.82
C SER A 98 -36.53 1.33 -1.89
N GLU A 99 -36.95 2.36 -2.61
CA GLU A 99 -36.12 3.06 -3.58
C GLU A 99 -34.82 3.56 -2.93
N ARG A 100 -33.78 3.69 -3.76
CA ARG A 100 -32.47 4.13 -3.31
C ARG A 100 -32.11 5.45 -3.96
N TYR A 101 -31.57 6.37 -3.17
CA TYR A 101 -31.07 7.65 -3.66
C TYR A 101 -29.56 7.74 -3.47
N ARG A 102 -28.88 8.40 -4.41
CA ARG A 102 -27.45 8.68 -4.32
C ARG A 102 -27.20 9.65 -3.16
N VAL A 103 -26.24 9.33 -2.30
CA VAL A 103 -25.82 10.23 -1.22
C VAL A 103 -24.51 10.89 -1.63
N PRO A 104 -24.51 12.21 -1.92
CA PRO A 104 -23.30 12.94 -2.22
C PRO A 104 -22.34 12.89 -1.03
N GLN A 105 -21.06 12.73 -1.33
CA GLN A 105 -19.99 12.65 -0.35
C GLN A 105 -18.97 13.75 -0.61
N VAL A 106 -18.45 14.34 0.47
CA VAL A 106 -17.36 15.30 0.40
C VAL A 106 -16.04 14.57 0.61
N ILE A 107 -15.04 14.88 -0.22
CA ILE A 107 -13.66 14.41 -0.01
C ILE A 107 -13.08 15.17 1.18
N THR A 108 -12.65 14.43 2.20
CA THR A 108 -12.06 15.02 3.41
C THR A 108 -10.54 14.98 3.40
N GLN A 109 -9.94 14.02 2.71
CA GLN A 109 -8.50 13.83 2.66
C GLN A 109 -8.07 13.06 1.41
N ILE A 110 -6.94 13.43 0.81
CA ILE A 110 -6.28 12.65 -0.25
C ILE A 110 -5.21 11.74 0.37
N CYS A 111 -5.32 10.44 0.11
CA CYS A 111 -4.41 9.40 0.56
C CYS A 111 -3.33 9.15 -0.51
N TRP A 112 -2.39 10.09 -0.65
CA TRP A 112 -1.34 10.04 -1.67
C TRP A 112 -0.52 8.75 -1.68
N ASP A 113 -0.26 8.16 -0.51
CA ASP A 113 0.49 6.90 -0.37
C ASP A 113 -0.23 5.69 -0.97
N ASN A 114 -1.55 5.76 -1.05
CA ASN A 114 -2.40 4.69 -1.56
C ASN A 114 -2.46 4.67 -3.09
N ILE A 115 -2.17 5.80 -3.76
CA ILE A 115 -2.19 5.92 -5.21
C ILE A 115 -0.94 5.27 -5.79
N ASN A 116 -1.09 4.03 -6.25
CA ASN A 116 -0.03 3.26 -6.90
C ASN A 116 -0.56 2.41 -8.05
N PHE A 117 0.29 2.12 -9.05
CA PHE A 117 -0.15 1.40 -10.25
C PHE A 117 -0.56 -0.06 -10.00
N TRP A 118 -0.08 -0.68 -8.92
CA TRP A 118 -0.43 -2.06 -8.54
C TRP A 118 -1.76 -2.14 -7.78
N ASN A 119 -2.24 -1.03 -7.23
CA ASN A 119 -3.55 -0.96 -6.63
C ASN A 119 -4.54 -0.71 -7.77
N LYS A 120 -5.08 -1.80 -8.34
CA LYS A 120 -5.96 -1.77 -9.52
C LYS A 120 -7.45 -1.69 -9.17
N THR A 121 -7.78 -1.98 -7.92
CA THR A 121 -9.15 -2.03 -7.40
C THR A 121 -9.21 -1.17 -6.15
N TYR A 122 -9.98 -0.10 -6.20
CA TYR A 122 -10.29 0.73 -5.04
C TYR A 122 -11.80 0.76 -4.90
N THR A 123 -12.29 0.53 -3.70
CA THR A 123 -13.62 0.99 -3.31
C THR A 123 -13.45 2.20 -2.40
N TYR A 124 -14.41 3.13 -2.37
CA TYR A 124 -14.37 4.31 -1.48
C TYR A 124 -14.26 3.95 0.00
N PHE A 125 -14.61 2.70 0.34
CA PHE A 125 -14.59 2.14 1.68
C PHE A 125 -13.34 1.27 1.95
N ASP A 126 -12.47 1.09 0.96
CA ASP A 126 -11.24 0.32 1.16
C ASP A 126 -10.23 1.16 1.95
N LYS A 127 -9.49 0.52 2.85
CA LYS A 127 -8.33 1.11 3.55
C LYS A 127 -7.29 1.65 2.57
N ASN A 128 -7.28 1.12 1.35
CA ASN A 128 -6.39 1.53 0.29
C ASN A 128 -6.99 2.61 -0.62
N ALA A 129 -8.17 3.19 -0.33
CA ALA A 129 -8.77 4.21 -1.19
C ALA A 129 -7.82 5.41 -1.44
N PRO A 130 -7.84 6.02 -2.65
CA PRO A 130 -6.99 7.16 -2.98
C PRO A 130 -7.39 8.44 -2.23
N TYR A 131 -8.60 8.50 -1.70
CA TYR A 131 -9.10 9.59 -0.87
C TYR A 131 -10.17 9.07 0.09
N LEU A 132 -10.31 9.76 1.23
CA LEU A 132 -11.36 9.52 2.21
C LEU A 132 -12.54 10.46 1.92
N THR A 133 -13.74 9.95 2.14
CA THR A 133 -14.97 10.70 1.93
C THR A 133 -15.87 10.62 3.14
N LYS A 134 -16.72 11.62 3.31
CA LYS A 134 -17.83 11.58 4.26
C LYS A 134 -19.13 11.91 3.54
N PRO A 135 -20.23 11.18 3.80
CA PRO A 135 -21.53 11.58 3.29
C PRO A 135 -21.94 12.92 3.91
N LEU A 136 -22.56 13.79 3.12
CA LEU A 136 -23.01 15.11 3.61
C LEU A 136 -23.97 14.99 4.80
N THR A 137 -24.77 13.92 4.85
CA THR A 137 -25.71 13.64 5.93
C THR A 137 -25.04 13.32 7.28
N LYS A 138 -23.72 13.04 7.31
CA LYS A 138 -22.98 12.70 8.53
C LYS A 138 -21.65 13.45 8.63
N ILE A 139 -21.62 14.70 8.15
CA ILE A 139 -20.37 15.49 8.09
C ILE A 139 -19.82 15.81 9.49
N ASP A 140 -20.72 16.02 10.45
CA ASP A 140 -20.50 16.33 11.86
C ASP A 140 -20.06 15.11 12.68
N VAL A 141 -20.38 13.91 12.21
CA VAL A 141 -19.99 12.67 12.87
C VAL A 141 -18.47 12.53 12.83
N LYS A 142 -17.86 12.59 14.02
CA LYS A 142 -16.48 12.17 14.23
C LYS A 142 -16.42 10.66 14.06
N TYR A 143 -16.12 10.21 12.84
CA TYR A 143 -15.71 8.82 12.63
C TYR A 143 -14.49 8.57 13.53
N SER A 144 -14.64 7.68 14.51
CA SER A 144 -13.48 7.09 15.18
C SER A 144 -12.62 6.44 14.09
N SER A 145 -11.31 6.58 14.18
CA SER A 145 -10.37 5.83 13.33
C SER A 145 -10.50 4.32 13.50
N ASP A 146 -11.34 3.86 14.42
CA ASP A 146 -11.91 2.53 14.47
C ASP A 146 -12.87 2.37 13.27
N ALA A 147 -12.29 2.34 12.07
CA ALA A 147 -12.91 1.58 11.00
C ALA A 147 -13.06 0.17 11.56
N ASP A 148 -14.27 -0.17 11.96
CA ASP A 148 -14.64 -1.49 12.43
C ASP A 148 -14.02 -2.51 11.46
N GLU A 149 -12.95 -3.16 11.90
CA GLU A 149 -12.23 -4.21 11.15
C GLU A 149 -13.15 -5.42 10.87
N THR A 150 -14.38 -5.39 11.40
CA THR A 150 -15.40 -6.43 11.28
C THR A 150 -15.96 -6.60 9.87
N SER A 151 -15.74 -5.67 8.93
CA SER A 151 -16.13 -5.88 7.53
C SER A 151 -15.13 -6.69 6.69
N ALA A 152 -13.92 -6.95 7.20
CA ALA A 152 -12.93 -7.79 6.53
C ALA A 152 -12.83 -9.21 7.10
N ALA A 153 -13.50 -9.48 8.22
CA ALA A 153 -13.38 -10.73 8.98
C ALA A 153 -14.55 -11.71 8.77
N GLN A 154 -15.43 -11.48 7.80
CA GLN A 154 -16.48 -12.42 7.48
C GLN A 154 -16.18 -13.12 6.15
N TYR A 155 -16.28 -14.45 6.21
CA TYR A 155 -16.44 -15.43 5.13
C TYR A 155 -15.18 -16.22 4.72
N GLU A 156 -15.11 -17.45 5.28
CA GLU A 156 -14.05 -18.46 5.24
C GLU A 156 -13.88 -19.17 3.88
N ASP A 157 -14.75 -18.93 2.90
CA ASP A 157 -14.77 -19.69 1.64
C ASP A 157 -14.20 -18.92 0.43
N GLY A 158 -13.78 -17.67 0.61
CA GLY A 158 -13.16 -16.86 -0.44
C GLY A 158 -14.07 -16.63 -1.66
N SER A 159 -15.37 -16.87 -1.56
CA SER A 159 -16.28 -16.91 -2.70
C SER A 159 -17.20 -15.71 -2.80
N HIS A 160 -16.66 -14.49 -2.76
CA HIS A 160 -17.35 -13.35 -3.40
C HIS A 160 -16.38 -12.46 -4.16
N TRP A 161 -16.12 -12.88 -5.38
CA TRP A 161 -15.97 -11.97 -6.50
C TRP A 161 -17.21 -11.09 -6.56
N ARG A 162 -17.11 -9.81 -6.18
CA ARG A 162 -17.93 -8.81 -6.86
C ARG A 162 -17.30 -8.58 -8.23
N TYR A 163 -17.65 -9.50 -9.11
CA TYR A 163 -17.61 -9.34 -10.55
C TYR A 163 -18.48 -8.13 -10.89
N ASP A 164 -17.85 -6.99 -11.08
CA ASP A 164 -18.38 -5.95 -11.93
C ASP A 164 -17.15 -5.31 -12.58
N ASP A 165 -16.98 -5.63 -13.85
CA ASP A 165 -16.10 -4.90 -14.71
C ASP A 165 -16.48 -3.41 -14.63
N ARG A 166 -15.49 -2.57 -14.35
CA ARG A 166 -15.36 -1.20 -14.85
C ARG A 166 -14.24 -0.52 -14.08
N TYR A 167 -13.14 -0.35 -14.81
CA TYR A 167 -11.95 0.42 -14.48
C TYR A 167 -12.25 1.91 -14.30
N THR A 168 -13.10 2.30 -13.35
CA THR A 168 -13.50 3.70 -13.23
C THR A 168 -13.45 4.17 -11.78
N PHE A 169 -12.37 4.86 -11.47
CA PHE A 169 -12.24 5.84 -10.38
C PHE A 169 -13.25 7.01 -10.47
N PHE A 170 -14.29 6.90 -11.30
CA PHE A 170 -15.17 8.02 -11.61
C PHE A 170 -16.42 7.87 -10.77
N ALA A 171 -16.32 8.43 -9.57
CA ALA A 171 -17.45 9.15 -9.04
C ALA A 171 -17.76 10.32 -9.99
N GLU A 172 -19.04 10.65 -10.12
CA GLU A 172 -19.44 11.88 -10.77
C GLU A 172 -19.02 13.04 -9.85
N VAL A 173 -18.27 13.99 -10.39
CA VAL A 173 -17.84 15.18 -9.64
C VAL A 173 -18.96 16.20 -9.74
N GLU A 174 -19.67 16.40 -8.63
CA GLU A 174 -20.81 17.31 -8.54
C GLU A 174 -20.36 18.75 -8.26
N SER A 175 -19.29 18.89 -7.47
CA SER A 175 -18.73 20.20 -7.11
C SER A 175 -17.21 20.12 -7.14
N PRO A 176 -16.56 20.58 -8.24
CA PRO A 176 -15.12 20.53 -8.38
C PRO A 176 -14.43 21.57 -7.49
N VAL A 177 -13.24 21.22 -7.03
CA VAL A 177 -12.34 22.09 -6.25
C VAL A 177 -10.96 22.07 -6.91
N THR A 178 -10.14 23.07 -6.63
CA THR A 178 -8.74 23.06 -7.08
C THR A 178 -8.02 21.84 -6.47
N ALA A 179 -7.38 21.03 -7.31
CA ALA A 179 -6.69 19.83 -6.86
C ALA A 179 -5.52 20.19 -5.93
N ASP A 180 -5.43 19.52 -4.78
CA ASP A 180 -4.35 19.76 -3.83
C ASP A 180 -2.99 19.41 -4.43
N ALA A 181 -1.97 20.17 -4.03
CA ALA A 181 -0.60 19.86 -4.39
C ALA A 181 -0.17 18.54 -3.73
N PRO A 182 0.47 17.62 -4.47
CA PRO A 182 0.98 16.40 -3.88
C PRO A 182 2.14 16.69 -2.91
N PRO A 183 2.38 15.82 -1.92
CA PRO A 183 3.49 15.96 -1.00
C PRO A 183 4.86 16.02 -1.72
N ALA A 184 5.82 16.70 -1.11
CA ALA A 184 7.19 16.76 -1.65
C ALA A 184 7.76 15.35 -1.89
N LYS A 185 8.37 15.13 -3.06
CA LYS A 185 8.92 13.83 -3.50
C LYS A 185 7.88 12.72 -3.67
N TRP A 186 6.59 13.04 -3.79
CA TRP A 186 5.58 12.02 -4.02
C TRP A 186 5.76 11.28 -5.35
N PHE A 187 6.18 11.95 -6.42
CA PHE A 187 6.46 11.28 -7.70
C PHE A 187 7.67 10.35 -7.64
N ASP A 188 8.74 10.78 -6.96
CA ASP A 188 10.05 10.12 -7.01
C ASP A 188 10.36 9.25 -5.79
N SER A 189 9.56 9.28 -4.73
CA SER A 189 9.89 8.52 -3.53
C SER A 189 9.82 7.02 -3.78
N VAL A 190 10.89 6.31 -3.38
CA VAL A 190 10.80 4.88 -3.00
C VAL A 190 10.00 4.83 -1.70
N GLY A 191 8.70 5.11 -1.83
CA GLY A 191 7.80 5.33 -0.71
C GLY A 191 7.73 4.09 0.17
N ARG A 192 7.19 4.29 1.38
CA ARG A 192 6.85 3.20 2.32
C ARG A 192 6.07 2.09 1.61
N ALA A 193 5.23 2.45 0.64
CA ALA A 193 4.42 1.55 -0.17
C ALA A 193 5.24 0.55 -1.02
N ILE A 194 6.29 0.99 -1.75
CA ILE A 194 7.13 0.08 -2.55
C ILE A 194 7.90 -0.87 -1.62
N LYS A 195 8.46 -0.34 -0.52
CA LYS A 195 9.13 -1.20 0.47
C LYS A 195 8.17 -2.23 1.07
N ALA A 196 6.92 -1.84 1.37
CA ALA A 196 5.91 -2.76 1.89
C ALA A 196 5.51 -3.84 0.86
N LEU A 197 5.36 -3.47 -0.42
CA LEU A 197 5.09 -4.37 -1.53
C LEU A 197 6.14 -5.48 -1.62
N TYR A 198 7.42 -5.09 -1.61
CA TYR A 198 8.53 -6.04 -1.67
C TYR A 198 8.88 -6.67 -0.32
N LYS A 199 8.36 -6.20 0.82
CA LYS A 199 8.54 -6.88 2.12
C LYS A 199 7.69 -8.14 2.21
N LYS A 200 6.48 -8.12 1.67
CA LYS A 200 5.53 -9.24 1.72
C LYS A 200 5.83 -10.34 0.69
N ARG A 201 6.46 -10.00 -0.44
CA ARG A 201 6.78 -10.97 -1.49
C ARG A 201 8.00 -11.79 -1.15
N THR A 202 7.85 -13.09 -0.92
CA THR A 202 8.98 -13.99 -0.74
C THR A 202 9.67 -14.20 -2.09
N LYS A 203 8.97 -14.55 -3.17
CA LYS A 203 9.55 -14.79 -4.50
C LYS A 203 9.11 -13.77 -5.56
N TRP A 204 9.86 -13.70 -6.67
CA TRP A 204 9.48 -12.93 -7.85
C TRP A 204 8.50 -13.74 -8.70
N GLU A 205 7.27 -13.26 -8.85
CA GLU A 205 6.19 -13.91 -9.61
C GLU A 205 6.01 -13.31 -11.02
N GLY A 206 7.06 -12.71 -11.59
CA GLY A 206 6.97 -12.02 -12.89
C GLY A 206 6.72 -10.51 -12.78
N ALA A 207 6.73 -9.86 -13.95
CA ALA A 207 6.58 -8.40 -14.07
C ALA A 207 5.17 -7.93 -13.66
N LEU A 208 5.13 -6.94 -12.75
CA LEU A 208 3.94 -6.19 -12.35
C LEU A 208 3.37 -5.32 -13.47
#